data_AF-A0A5K0ZU71-F1
#
_entry.id   AF-A0A5K0ZU71-F1
#
_cell.length_a   1.000
_cell.length_b   1.000
_cell.length_c   1.000
_cell.angle_alpha   90.00
_cell.angle_beta   90.00
_cell.angle_gamma   90.00
#
_symmetry.space_group_name_H-M   'P 1'
#
loop_
_entity.id
_entity.type
_entity.pdbx_description
1 polymer ?
#
loop_
_entity_poly.entity_id
_entity_poly.type
_entity_poly.pdbx_seq_one_letter_code
_entity_poly.pdbx_strand_id
1 'polypeptide(L)' 'WCLLEVANAVECCRIVLPVFIYHDPIHVKEQSGPLALVFQYHKENAPPEELDHWREALSEVGNASGYHLHHDADG' A
#
# COMPACT_ATOMS: atom_id res chain seq x y z
N TRP A 1 -5.83 4.23 -9.98
CA TRP A 1 -4.72 5.06 -10.50
C TRP A 1 -3.49 4.93 -9.59
N CYS A 2 -3.51 5.37 -8.33
CA CYS A 2 -2.34 5.23 -7.44
C CYS A 2 -1.88 3.78 -7.22
N LEU A 3 -2.81 2.82 -7.05
CA LEU A 3 -2.46 1.40 -6.88
C LEU A 3 -1.68 0.84 -8.08
N LEU A 4 -2.05 1.27 -9.30
CA LEU A 4 -1.37 0.89 -10.54
C LEU A 4 0.03 1.51 -10.62
N GLU A 5 0.20 2.77 -10.19
CA GLU A 5 1.51 3.42 -10.17
C GLU A 5 2.47 2.75 -9.19
N VAL A 6 1.98 2.36 -8.01
CA VAL A 6 2.76 1.63 -7.01
C VAL A 6 3.17 0.26 -7.55
N ALA A 7 2.22 -0.49 -8.12
CA ALA A 7 2.46 -1.76 -8.80
C ALA A 7 3.56 -1.65 -9.86
N ASN A 8 3.40 -0.72 -10.81
CA ASN A 8 4.38 -0.49 -11.87
C ASN A 8 5.76 -0.09 -11.33
N ALA A 9 5.83 0.68 -10.24
CA ALA A 9 7.10 1.09 -9.64
C ALA A 9 7.86 -0.11 -9.07
N VAL A 10 7.15 -1.03 -8.41
CA VAL A 10 7.69 -2.28 -7.87
C VAL A 10 8.11 -3.21 -9.01
N GLU A 11 7.26 -3.44 -10.01
CA GLU A 11 7.58 -4.30 -11.17
C GLU A 11 8.79 -3.83 -11.97
N CYS A 12 8.95 -2.51 -12.10
CA CYS A 12 10.10 -1.94 -12.80
C CYS A 12 11.41 -2.04 -11.99
N CYS A 13 11.43 -2.75 -10.86
CA CYS A 13 12.55 -2.88 -9.93
C CYS A 13 13.17 -1.53 -9.56
N ARG A 14 12.32 -0.49 -9.43
CA ARG A 14 12.79 0.83 -9.02
C ARG A 14 13.02 0.84 -7.52
N ILE A 15 13.96 1.66 -7.08
CA ILE A 15 14.10 1.92 -5.64
C ILE A 15 12.84 2.66 -5.19
N VAL A 16 12.04 2.00 -4.36
CA VAL A 16 10.86 2.59 -3.72
C VAL A 16 11.24 3.02 -2.30
N LEU A 17 10.99 4.29 -2.00
CA LEU A 17 11.14 4.85 -0.66
C LEU A 17 9.76 5.19 -0.11
N PRO A 18 9.14 4.29 0.69
CA PRO A 18 7.81 4.56 1.21
C PRO A 18 7.81 5.68 2.26
N VAL A 19 6.80 6.53 2.17
CA VAL A 19 6.46 7.52 3.19
C VAL A 19 5.04 7.21 3.67
N PHE A 20 4.94 6.71 4.89
CA PHE A 20 3.70 6.33 5.54
C PHE A 20 3.17 7.53 6.33
N ILE A 21 2.13 8.18 5.80
CA ILE A 21 1.54 9.39 6.40
C ILE A 21 0.32 8.97 7.22
N TYR A 22 0.41 9.00 8.55
CA TYR A 22 -0.64 8.63 9.51
C TYR A 22 -1.21 7.20 9.36
N HIS A 23 -0.59 6.37 8.54
CA HIS A 23 -0.96 4.99 8.31
C HIS A 23 0.15 4.07 8.76
N ASP A 24 -0.17 3.10 9.60
CA ASP A 24 0.80 2.09 10.01
C ASP A 24 1.27 1.28 8.78
N PRO A 25 2.60 1.11 8.55
CA PRO A 25 3.13 0.23 7.52
C PRO A 25 2.54 -1.18 7.54
N ILE A 26 2.15 -1.70 8.71
CA ILE A 26 1.51 -3.02 8.82
C ILE A 26 0.16 -3.07 8.07
N HIS A 27 -0.61 -1.99 8.11
CA HIS A 27 -1.88 -1.89 7.38
C HIS A 27 -1.65 -1.83 5.87
N VAL A 28 -0.53 -1.25 5.42
CA VAL A 28 -0.14 -1.26 4.01
C VAL A 28 0.30 -2.66 3.59
N LYS A 29 1.17 -3.29 4.38
CA LYS A 29 1.71 -4.62 4.14
C LYS A 29 0.64 -5.71 4.06
N GLU A 30 -0.29 -5.70 5.00
CA GLU A 30 -1.33 -6.72 5.13
C GLU A 30 -2.65 -6.32 4.46
N GLN A 31 -2.70 -5.12 3.88
CA GLN A 31 -3.92 -4.48 3.35
C GLN A 31 -5.08 -4.55 4.38
N SER A 32 -4.75 -4.30 5.65
CA SER A 32 -5.64 -4.37 6.79
C SER A 32 -6.05 -2.97 7.26
N GLY A 33 -6.83 -2.88 8.35
CA GLY A 33 -7.31 -1.60 8.87
C GLY A 33 -8.09 -0.80 7.82
N PRO A 34 -7.80 0.49 7.59
CA PRO A 34 -8.48 1.32 6.58
C PRO A 34 -8.39 0.77 5.15
N LEU A 35 -7.31 0.07 4.80
CA LEU A 35 -7.12 -0.49 3.45
C LEU A 35 -8.03 -1.70 3.20
N ALA A 36 -8.50 -2.39 4.24
CA ALA A 36 -9.36 -3.56 4.08
C ALA A 36 -10.68 -3.22 3.35
N LEU A 37 -11.30 -2.09 3.70
CA LEU A 37 -12.54 -1.62 3.06
C LEU A 37 -12.31 -1.23 1.60
N VAL A 38 -11.17 -0.59 1.31
CA VAL A 38 -10.78 -0.22 -0.05
C VAL A 38 -10.60 -1.47 -0.92
N PHE A 39 -9.92 -2.49 -0.39
CA PHE A 39 -9.74 -3.76 -1.10
C PHE A 39 -11.02 -4.58 -1.23
N GLN A 40 -11.95 -4.47 -0.29
CA GLN A 40 -13.28 -5.08 -0.43
C GLN A 40 -14.05 -4.45 -1.59
N TYR A 41 -14.05 -3.11 -1.69
CA TYR A 41 -14.67 -2.41 -2.82
C TYR A 41 -14.02 -2.82 -4.15
N HIS A 42 -12.69 -2.87 -4.22
CA HIS A 42 -12.01 -3.26 -5.45
C HIS A 42 -12.26 -4.72 -5.83
N LYS A 43 -12.43 -5.63 -4.86
CA LYS A 43 -12.78 -7.04 -5.12
C LYS A 43 -14.04 -7.20 -5.99
N GLU A 44 -14.98 -6.28 -5.88
CA GLU A 44 -16.23 -6.30 -6.63
C GLU A 44 -16.12 -5.60 -8.00
N ASN A 45 -15.07 -4.81 -8.24
CA ASN A 45 -14.98 -3.87 -9.36
C ASN A 45 -13.72 -4.01 -10.23
N ALA A 46 -12.72 -4.77 -9.80
CA ALA A 46 -11.46 -4.97 -10.52
C ALA A 46 -11.26 -6.45 -10.91
N PRO A 47 -10.55 -6.74 -12.02
CA PRO A 47 -10.11 -8.08 -12.34
C PRO A 47 -9.31 -8.71 -11.19
N PRO A 48 -9.47 -10.02 -10.91
CA PRO A 48 -8.71 -10.70 -9.85
C PRO A 48 -7.19 -10.56 -10.00
N GLU A 49 -6.68 -10.62 -11.23
CA GLU A 49 -5.25 -10.46 -11.53
C GLU A 49 -4.72 -9.08 -11.11
N GLU A 50 -5.51 -8.02 -11.32
CA GLU A 50 -5.11 -6.65 -10.97
C GLU A 50 -5.11 -6.46 -9.44
N LEU A 51 -6.08 -7.09 -8.77
CA LEU A 51 -6.15 -7.13 -7.30
C LEU A 51 -4.96 -7.84 -6.67
N ASP A 52 -4.61 -9.02 -7.18
CA ASP A 52 -3.47 -9.78 -6.67
C ASP A 52 -2.18 -8.99 -6.89
N HIS A 53 -2.05 -8.36 -8.06
CA HIS A 53 -0.92 -7.52 -8.38
C HIS A 53 -0.75 -6.33 -7.40
N TRP A 54 -1.84 -5.64 -7.08
CA TRP A 54 -1.81 -4.56 -6.09
C TRP A 54 -1.47 -5.05 -4.68
N ARG A 55 -1.94 -6.25 -4.29
CA ARG A 55 -1.63 -6.84 -2.98
C ARG A 55 -0.14 -7.13 -2.84
N GLU A 56 0.45 -7.73 -3.86
CA GLU A 56 1.87 -8.05 -3.88
C GLU A 56 2.71 -6.77 -3.79
N ALA A 57 2.39 -5.77 -4.62
CA ALA A 57 3.10 -4.50 -4.63
C ALA A 57 3.03 -3.77 -3.28
N LEU A 58 1.85 -3.70 -2.65
CA LEU A 58 1.70 -3.06 -1.34
C LEU A 58 2.35 -3.87 -0.22
N SER A 59 2.36 -5.20 -0.30
CA SER A 59 3.10 -6.06 0.63
C SER A 59 4.60 -5.79 0.56
N GLU A 60 5.15 -5.64 -0.64
CA GLU A 60 6.56 -5.29 -0.83
C GLU A 60 6.87 -3.89 -0.28
N VAL A 61 6.06 -2.90 -0.65
CA VAL A 61 6.21 -1.51 -0.16
C VAL A 61 6.08 -1.42 1.36
N GLY A 62 5.13 -2.15 1.95
CA GLY A 62 4.93 -2.20 3.40
C GLY A 62 6.06 -2.91 4.15
N ASN A 63 6.86 -3.74 3.49
CA ASN A 63 8.06 -4.36 4.06
C ASN A 63 9.34 -3.53 3.84
N ALA A 64 9.32 -2.54 2.96
CA ALA A 64 10.48 -1.70 2.68
C ALA A 64 10.74 -0.70 3.82
N SER A 65 12.03 -0.38 4.03
CA SER A 65 12.41 0.68 4.98
C SER A 65 11.97 2.04 4.45
N GLY A 66 11.37 2.86 5.31
CA GLY A 66 10.86 4.17 4.93
C GLY A 66 10.57 5.08 6.11
N TYR A 67 9.83 6.15 5.86
CA TYR A 67 9.48 7.15 6.87
C TYR A 67 8.05 6.93 7.35
N HIS A 68 7.83 6.99 8.66
CA HIS A 68 6.49 6.94 9.25
C HIS A 68 6.22 8.26 9.97
N LEU A 69 5.26 9.03 9.47
CA LEU A 69 4.80 10.27 10.08
C LEU A 69 3.58 9.97 10.96
N HIS A 70 3.74 10.15 12.26
CA HIS A 70 2.66 10.05 13.22
C HIS A 70 1.98 11.41 13.41
N HIS A 71 0.73 11.40 13.90
CA HIS A 71 0.09 12.62 14.36
C HIS A 71 0.74 12.98 15.70
N ASP A 72 1.63 13.96 15.71
CA ASP A 72 2.19 14.48 16.95
C ASP A 72 1.07 15.23 17.67
N ALA A 73 0.36 14.52 18.55
CA ALA A 73 -0.54 15.13 19.53
C ALA A 73 0.25 15.54 20.79
N ASP A 74 1.42 16.15 20.60
CA ASP A 74 2.17 16.79 21.69
C ASP A 74 2.20 18.30 21.43
N GLY A 75 1.16 18.95 21.96
CA GLY A 75 1.01 20.39 22.12
C GLY A 75 0.04 20.66 23.26
#